data_AF-A0A353GM97-F1
#
_entry.id   AF-A0A353GM97-F1
#
_cell.length_a   1.000
_cell.length_b   1.000
_cell.length_c   1.000
_cell.angle_alpha   90.00
_cell.angle_beta   90.00
_cell.angle_gamma   90.00
#
_symmetry.space_group_name_H-M   'P 1'
#
loop_
_entity.id
_entity.type
_entity.pdbx_description
1 polymer ?
#
loop_
_entity_poly.entity_id
_entity_poly.type
_entity_poly.pdbx_seq_one_letter_code
_entity_poly.pdbx_strand_id
1 'polypeptide(L)'
;MLVIVNTLMVGISEELMFRGILFHGASSSFGVWHAVWITAIIFGTVHTLNGLITGDFRASTLQAFFAATFGTWAVALRVRLDTIIPVIIIHWLWDCLAFLTSFLRDLALLPFALVLFIYGLWLLRNYRRGKVELYRG
;
A
#
# COMPACT_ATOMS: atom_id res chain seq x y z
N MET A 1 7.52 22.32 -6.97
CA MET A 1 8.88 21.72 -6.87
C MET A 1 9.07 20.97 -5.56
N LEU A 2 8.99 21.64 -4.39
CA LEU A 2 9.22 20.98 -3.08
C LEU A 2 8.27 19.79 -2.79
N VAL A 3 6.95 19.96 -2.98
CA VAL A 3 5.96 18.88 -2.75
C VAL A 3 6.24 17.65 -3.61
N ILE A 4 6.59 17.85 -4.88
CA ILE A 4 6.82 16.76 -5.84
C ILE A 4 8.05 15.93 -5.43
N VAL A 5 9.14 16.59 -5.05
CA VAL A 5 10.36 15.90 -4.60
C VAL A 5 10.14 15.23 -3.26
N ASN A 6 9.48 15.90 -2.31
CA ASN A 6 9.20 15.35 -0.99
C ASN A 6 8.35 14.07 -1.08
N THR A 7 7.24 14.12 -1.81
CA THR A 7 6.35 12.97 -2.00
C THR A 7 7.02 11.84 -2.78
N LEU A 8 7.97 12.14 -3.69
CA LEU A 8 8.77 11.09 -4.34
C LEU A 8 9.66 10.37 -3.34
N MET A 9 10.32 11.13 -2.45
CA MET A 9 11.16 10.54 -1.40
C MET A 9 10.32 9.73 -0.41
N VAL A 10 9.12 10.21 -0.05
CA VAL A 10 8.15 9.46 0.76
C VAL A 10 7.80 8.15 0.07
N GLY A 11 7.30 8.19 -1.16
CA GLY A 11 6.93 6.97 -1.92
C GLY A 11 8.09 5.97 -2.05
N ILE A 12 9.31 6.45 -2.32
CA ILE A 12 10.50 5.59 -2.35
C ILE A 12 10.74 4.95 -0.98
N SER A 13 10.77 5.76 0.09
CA SER A 13 11.09 5.30 1.44
C SER A 13 10.06 4.28 1.96
N GLU A 14 8.78 4.56 1.75
CA GLU A 14 7.69 3.71 2.22
C GLU A 14 7.63 2.41 1.41
N GLU A 15 7.73 2.46 0.07
CA GLU A 15 7.72 1.22 -0.70
C GLU A 15 8.94 0.34 -0.46
N LEU A 16 10.13 0.93 -0.28
CA LEU A 16 11.32 0.18 0.10
C LEU A 16 11.15 -0.50 1.46
N MET A 17 10.63 0.22 2.46
CA MET A 17 10.42 -0.33 3.79
C MET A 17 9.34 -1.42 3.79
N PHE A 18 8.15 -1.12 3.25
CA PHE A 18 6.98 -1.99 3.39
C PHE A 18 6.93 -3.11 2.35
N ARG A 19 7.23 -2.83 1.07
CA ARG A 19 7.11 -3.82 -0.04
C ARG A 19 8.46 -4.46 -0.40
N GLY A 20 9.55 -3.79 -0.05
CA GLY A 20 10.90 -4.35 -0.06
C GLY A 20 11.18 -5.17 1.20
N ILE A 21 11.64 -4.52 2.26
CA ILE A 21 12.22 -5.15 3.45
C ILE A 21 11.18 -5.95 4.24
N LEU A 22 10.10 -5.30 4.71
CA LEU A 22 9.12 -5.92 5.60
C LEU A 22 8.35 -7.04 4.89
N PHE A 23 7.89 -6.80 3.66
CA PHE A 23 7.22 -7.85 2.88
C PHE A 23 8.15 -9.04 2.60
N HIS A 24 9.41 -8.80 2.24
CA HIS A 24 10.35 -9.90 2.02
C HIS A 24 10.54 -10.74 3.28
N GLY A 25 10.84 -10.11 4.42
CA GLY A 25 11.02 -10.82 5.69
C GLY A 25 9.75 -11.53 6.19
N ALA A 26 8.59 -10.90 6.08
CA ALA A 26 7.32 -11.50 6.48
C ALA A 26 6.91 -12.65 5.55
N SER A 27 7.15 -12.53 4.25
CA SER A 27 6.77 -13.55 3.26
C SER A 27 7.66 -14.78 3.32
N SER A 28 8.95 -14.63 3.63
CA SER A 28 9.85 -15.76 3.86
C SER A 28 9.53 -16.52 5.14
N SER A 29 9.03 -15.82 6.18
CA SER A 29 8.74 -16.41 7.48
C SER A 29 7.33 -17.00 7.59
N PHE A 30 6.33 -16.33 7.01
CA PHE A 30 4.91 -16.64 7.22
C PHE A 30 4.13 -16.93 5.93
N GLY A 31 4.79 -16.82 4.78
CA GLY A 31 4.16 -16.93 3.47
C GLY A 31 3.47 -15.63 3.01
N VAL A 32 3.22 -15.54 1.71
CA VAL A 32 2.75 -14.31 1.05
C VAL A 32 1.42 -13.81 1.61
N TRP A 33 0.46 -14.69 1.89
CA TRP A 33 -0.86 -14.25 2.38
C TRP A 33 -0.79 -13.58 3.76
N HIS A 34 0.00 -14.12 4.69
CA HIS A 34 0.20 -13.47 5.98
C HIS A 34 1.00 -12.18 5.83
N ALA A 35 2.04 -12.18 4.98
CA ALA A 35 2.85 -11.00 4.72
C ALA A 35 2.03 -9.82 4.17
N VAL A 36 1.04 -10.08 3.29
CA VAL A 36 0.12 -9.06 2.79
C VAL A 36 -0.59 -8.35 3.95
N TRP A 37 -1.20 -9.11 4.87
CA TRP A 37 -1.93 -8.52 5.99
C TRP A 37 -1.02 -7.83 6.99
N ILE A 38 0.12 -8.44 7.34
CA ILE A 38 1.11 -7.86 8.25
C ILE A 38 1.57 -6.49 7.72
N THR A 39 2.01 -6.45 6.46
CA THR A 39 2.51 -5.20 5.86
C THR A 39 1.42 -4.16 5.71
N ALA A 40 0.21 -4.54 5.26
CA ALA A 40 -0.91 -3.60 5.08
C ALA A 40 -1.38 -2.99 6.42
N ILE A 41 -1.49 -3.80 7.47
CA ILE A 41 -1.92 -3.33 8.80
C ILE A 41 -0.87 -2.41 9.41
N ILE A 42 0.42 -2.77 9.36
CA ILE A 42 1.49 -1.93 9.89
C ILE A 42 1.56 -0.62 9.09
N PHE A 43 1.47 -0.70 7.76
CA PHE A 43 1.46 0.47 6.88
C PHE A 43 0.30 1.44 7.20
N GLY A 44 -0.92 0.94 7.37
CA GLY A 44 -2.03 1.78 7.84
C GLY A 44 -1.77 2.35 9.24
N THR A 45 -1.30 1.53 10.18
CA THR A 45 -1.10 1.93 11.57
C THR A 45 -0.11 3.09 11.70
N VAL A 46 1.01 3.08 10.97
CA VAL A 46 1.99 4.18 11.06
C VAL A 46 1.42 5.53 10.62
N HIS A 47 0.40 5.54 9.76
CA HIS A 47 -0.26 6.78 9.31
C HIS A 47 -1.11 7.43 10.40
N THR A 48 -1.51 6.69 11.44
CA THR A 48 -2.19 7.30 12.60
C THR A 48 -1.27 8.28 13.34
N LEU A 49 0.06 8.09 13.25
CA LEU A 49 1.06 8.98 13.84
C LEU A 49 1.08 10.37 13.20
N ASN A 50 0.56 10.51 11.97
CA ASN A 50 0.40 11.83 11.35
C ASN A 50 -0.51 12.74 12.20
N GLY A 51 -1.43 12.17 12.99
CA GLY A 51 -2.29 12.94 13.89
C GLY A 51 -1.51 13.69 14.96
N LEU A 52 -0.31 13.21 15.33
CA LEU A 52 0.59 13.92 16.25
C LEU A 52 1.20 15.17 15.62
N ILE A 53 1.37 15.18 14.29
CA ILE A 53 1.94 16.30 13.53
C ILE A 53 0.84 17.29 13.13
N THR A 54 -0.32 16.79 12.70
CA THR A 54 -1.42 17.62 12.19
C THR A 54 -2.38 18.10 13.27
N GLY A 55 -2.43 17.41 14.42
CA GLY A 55 -3.46 17.60 15.44
C GLY A 55 -4.83 16.99 15.09
N ASP A 56 -4.99 16.40 13.91
CA ASP A 56 -6.26 15.83 13.43
C ASP A 56 -6.21 14.30 13.36
N PHE A 57 -6.49 13.66 14.49
CA PHE A 57 -6.55 12.21 14.58
C PHE A 57 -7.69 11.59 13.78
N ARG A 58 -8.77 12.34 13.51
CA ARG A 58 -9.90 11.83 12.71
C ARG A 58 -9.45 11.67 11.26
N ALA A 59 -8.82 12.69 10.68
CA ALA A 59 -8.25 12.63 9.35
C ALA A 59 -7.16 11.56 9.26
N SER A 60 -6.26 11.47 10.25
CA SER A 60 -5.18 10.47 10.24
C SER A 60 -5.68 9.03 10.40
N THR A 61 -6.81 8.81 11.09
CA THR A 61 -7.44 7.48 11.17
C THR A 61 -8.06 7.08 9.83
N LEU A 62 -8.72 8.01 9.13
CA LEU A 62 -9.21 7.75 7.77
C LEU A 62 -8.06 7.51 6.79
N GLN A 63 -6.98 8.30 6.90
CA GLN A 63 -5.75 8.09 6.14
C GLN A 63 -5.17 6.70 6.40
N ALA A 64 -5.10 6.26 7.65
CA ALA A 64 -4.63 4.92 8.03
C ALA A 64 -5.46 3.80 7.40
N PHE A 65 -6.79 3.93 7.39
CA PHE A 65 -7.67 2.97 6.72
C PHE A 65 -7.39 2.91 5.21
N PHE A 66 -7.34 4.06 4.54
CA PHE A 66 -7.04 4.11 3.11
C PHE A 66 -5.64 3.59 2.79
N ALA A 67 -4.65 3.95 3.59
CA ALA A 67 -3.29 3.44 3.49
C ALA A 67 -3.26 1.91 3.63
N ALA A 68 -3.98 1.29 4.55
CA ALA A 68 -4.05 -0.18 4.67
C ALA A 68 -4.68 -0.85 3.43
N THR A 69 -5.76 -0.27 2.89
CA THR A 69 -6.42 -0.79 1.68
C THR A 69 -5.51 -0.68 0.44
N PHE A 70 -4.87 0.48 0.23
CA PHE A 70 -3.82 0.67 -0.78
C PHE A 70 -2.63 -0.28 -0.54
N GLY A 71 -2.23 -0.40 0.73
CA GLY A 71 -1.37 -1.41 1.34
C GLY A 71 -1.41 -2.75 0.65
N THR A 72 -2.61 -3.34 0.75
CA THR A 72 -2.96 -4.66 0.23
C THR A 72 -2.82 -4.74 -1.30
N TRP A 73 -3.33 -3.74 -2.00
CA TRP A 73 -3.27 -3.67 -3.46
C TRP A 73 -1.83 -3.54 -3.99
N ALA A 74 -1.04 -2.65 -3.41
CA ALA A 74 0.35 -2.42 -3.79
C ALA A 74 1.22 -3.67 -3.57
N VAL A 75 1.01 -4.43 -2.49
CA VAL A 75 1.68 -5.73 -2.31
C VAL A 75 1.27 -6.71 -3.42
N ALA A 76 -0.01 -6.77 -3.76
CA ALA A 76 -0.48 -7.62 -4.85
C ALA A 76 0.18 -7.25 -6.18
N LEU A 77 0.30 -5.95 -6.48
CA LEU A 77 0.99 -5.45 -7.67
C LEU A 77 2.47 -5.85 -7.66
N ARG A 78 3.18 -5.59 -6.55
CA ARG A 78 4.59 -5.96 -6.36
C ARG A 78 4.83 -7.45 -6.55
N VAL A 79 3.93 -8.31 -6.06
CA VAL A 79 4.05 -9.77 -6.22
C VAL A 79 3.85 -10.18 -7.68
N ARG A 80 2.96 -9.50 -8.42
CA ARG A 80 2.68 -9.81 -9.83
C ARG A 80 3.74 -9.28 -10.78
N LEU A 81 4.33 -8.13 -10.46
CA LEU A 81 5.30 -7.44 -11.30
C LEU A 81 6.75 -7.86 -11.00
N ASP A 82 6.98 -8.46 -9.82
CA ASP A 82 8.30 -8.78 -9.28
C ASP A 82 9.27 -7.59 -9.24
N THR A 83 8.70 -6.39 -9.12
CA THR A 83 9.43 -5.13 -8.96
C THR A 83 8.58 -4.13 -8.16
N ILE A 84 9.23 -3.23 -7.44
CA ILE A 84 8.59 -2.15 -6.67
C ILE A 84 8.46 -0.85 -7.47
N ILE A 85 9.15 -0.71 -8.60
CA ILE A 85 9.26 0.56 -9.32
C ILE A 85 7.89 1.12 -9.76
N PRO A 86 6.98 0.34 -10.37
CA PRO A 86 5.66 0.86 -10.73
C PRO A 86 4.83 1.28 -9.50
N VAL A 87 5.00 0.58 -8.38
CA VAL A 87 4.31 0.90 -7.13
C VAL A 87 4.82 2.21 -6.54
N ILE A 88 6.14 2.43 -6.55
CA ILE A 88 6.76 3.72 -6.14
C ILE A 88 6.19 4.87 -6.95
N ILE A 89 6.11 4.73 -8.27
CA ILE A 89 5.60 5.79 -9.16
C ILE A 89 4.14 6.08 -8.86
N ILE A 90 3.31 5.04 -8.70
CA ILE A 90 1.89 5.23 -8.41
C ILE A 90 1.69 5.88 -7.04
N HIS A 91 2.42 5.45 -6.02
CA HIS A 91 2.35 6.02 -4.68
C HIS A 91 2.79 7.49 -4.68
N TRP A 92 3.91 7.80 -5.33
CA TRP A 92 4.36 9.18 -5.50
C TRP A 92 3.30 10.07 -6.17
N LEU A 93 2.69 9.60 -7.26
CA LEU A 93 1.65 10.34 -7.97
C LEU A 93 0.39 10.52 -7.11
N TRP A 94 0.02 9.50 -6.32
CA TRP A 94 -1.07 9.56 -5.37
C TRP A 94 -0.85 10.66 -4.34
N ASP A 95 0.32 10.68 -3.70
CA ASP A 95 0.67 11.68 -2.70
C ASP A 95 0.79 13.07 -3.31
N CYS A 96 1.41 13.20 -4.48
CA CYS A 96 1.43 14.47 -5.23
C CYS A 96 0.02 15.01 -5.43
N LEU A 97 -0.89 14.19 -5.94
CA LEU A 97 -2.27 14.61 -6.19
C LEU A 97 -2.98 14.96 -4.88
N ALA A 98 -2.77 14.15 -3.84
CA ALA A 98 -3.34 14.39 -2.52
C ALA A 98 -2.82 15.69 -1.89
N PHE A 99 -1.56 16.10 -2.09
CA PHE A 99 -1.07 17.38 -1.57
C PHE A 99 -1.44 18.58 -2.45
N LEU A 100 -1.55 18.40 -3.76
CA LEU A 100 -1.81 19.49 -4.72
C LEU A 100 -3.30 19.80 -4.88
N THR A 101 -4.19 18.86 -4.58
CA THR A 101 -5.64 19.07 -4.71
C THR A 101 -6.31 19.26 -3.35
N SER A 102 -7.14 20.30 -3.24
CA SER A 102 -7.98 20.60 -2.08
C SER A 102 -9.35 19.90 -2.14
N PHE A 103 -9.58 19.00 -3.11
CA PHE A 103 -10.91 18.64 -3.57
C PHE A 103 -11.48 17.39 -2.86
N LEU A 104 -12.59 17.57 -2.13
CA LEU A 104 -13.57 16.59 -1.64
C LEU A 104 -13.00 15.21 -1.26
N ARG A 105 -12.14 15.19 -0.24
CA ARG A 105 -11.22 14.09 0.08
C ARG A 105 -11.86 12.79 0.56
N ASP A 106 -12.99 12.79 1.25
CA ASP A 106 -13.33 11.57 2.00
C ASP A 106 -14.35 10.67 1.30
N LEU A 107 -15.38 11.24 0.66
CA LEU A 107 -16.50 10.44 0.13
C LEU A 107 -16.19 9.81 -1.24
N ALA A 108 -15.35 10.44 -2.06
CA ALA A 108 -14.95 9.92 -3.37
C ALA A 108 -13.77 8.94 -3.29
N LEU A 109 -12.91 9.03 -2.26
CA LEU A 109 -11.77 8.13 -2.10
C LEU A 109 -12.19 6.74 -1.63
N LEU A 110 -13.27 6.63 -0.85
CA LEU A 110 -13.75 5.35 -0.35
C LEU A 110 -14.09 4.33 -1.46
N PRO A 111 -14.95 4.64 -2.46
CA PRO A 111 -15.24 3.68 -3.52
C PRO A 111 -13.99 3.31 -4.32
N PHE A 112 -13.10 4.28 -4.58
CA PHE A 112 -11.85 4.01 -5.30
C PHE A 112 -10.91 3.08 -4.50
N ALA A 113 -10.72 3.35 -3.21
CA ALA A 113 -9.91 2.52 -2.32
C ALA A 113 -10.46 1.09 -2.21
N LEU A 114 -11.79 0.94 -2.12
CA LEU A 114 -12.44 -0.37 -2.12
C LEU A 114 -12.24 -1.13 -3.44
N VAL A 115 -12.33 -0.44 -4.59
CA VAL A 115 -12.04 -1.06 -5.90
C VAL A 115 -10.61 -1.56 -5.96
N LEU A 116 -9.63 -0.74 -5.57
CA LEU A 116 -8.23 -1.17 -5.54
C LEU A 116 -8.00 -2.34 -4.57
N PHE A 117 -8.61 -2.29 -3.39
CA PHE A 117 -8.52 -3.37 -2.41
C PHE A 117 -9.07 -4.68 -2.95
N ILE A 118 -10.29 -4.67 -3.50
CA ILE A 118 -10.93 -5.85 -4.11
C ILE A 118 -10.09 -6.37 -5.28
N TYR A 119 -9.60 -5.46 -6.13
CA TYR A 119 -8.73 -5.83 -7.25
C TYR A 119 -7.39 -6.43 -6.77
N GLY A 120 -6.83 -5.93 -5.68
CA GLY A 120 -5.64 -6.49 -5.02
C GLY A 120 -5.87 -7.91 -4.52
N LEU A 121 -6.98 -8.14 -3.82
CA LEU A 121 -7.38 -9.50 -3.39
C LEU A 121 -7.59 -10.44 -4.59
N TRP A 122 -8.20 -9.94 -5.66
CA TRP A 122 -8.37 -10.69 -6.91
C TRP A 122 -7.03 -11.04 -7.55
N LEU A 123 -6.06 -10.12 -7.55
CA LEU A 123 -4.69 -10.40 -8.02
C LEU A 123 -3.98 -11.44 -7.14
N LEU A 124 -4.24 -11.48 -5.84
CA LEU A 124 -3.59 -12.46 -4.95
C LEU A 124 -4.17 -13.89 -5.11
N ARG A 125 -5.40 -14.04 -5.61
CA ARG A 125 -6.09 -15.35 -5.71
C ARG A 125 -5.32 -16.42 -6.49
N ASN A 126 -4.62 -16.03 -7.56
CA ASN A 126 -3.89 -16.97 -8.42
C ASN A 126 -2.53 -17.37 -7.85
N TYR A 127 -1.98 -16.60 -6.90
CA TYR A 127 -0.70 -16.92 -6.26
C TYR A 127 -0.77 -18.22 -5.45
N ARG A 128 -1.93 -18.49 -4.84
CA ARG A 128 -2.18 -19.76 -4.11
C ARG A 128 -2.24 -20.98 -5.05
N ARG A 129 -2.72 -20.80 -6.28
CA ARG A 129 -2.86 -21.89 -7.27
C ARG A 129 -1.53 -22.27 -7.92
N GLY A 130 -0.72 -21.28 -8.29
CA GLY A 130 0.58 -21.53 -8.96
C GLY A 130 1.56 -22.35 -8.12
N LYS A 131 1.61 -22.14 -6.79
CA LYS A 131 2.44 -23.00 -5.91
C LYS A 131 1.91 -24.43 -5.82
N VAL A 132 0.60 -24.64 -5.74
CA VAL A 132 0.01 -25.99 -5.62
C VAL A 132 0.24 -26.83 -6.87
N GLU A 133 0.22 -26.23 -8.06
CA GLU A 133 0.56 -26.93 -9.30
C GLU A 133 2.06 -27.24 -9.42
N LEU A 134 2.94 -26.34 -8.94
CA LEU A 134 4.39 -26.55 -8.97
C LEU A 134 4.88 -27.69 -8.07
N TYR A 135 4.12 -28.05 -7.02
CA TYR A 135 4.41 -29.20 -6.15
C TYR A 135 3.69 -30.49 -6.58
N ARG A 136 2.93 -30.46 -7.68
CA ARG A 136 2.12 -31.59 -8.19
C ARG A 136 2.61 -32.17 -9.51
N GLY A 137 3.62 -31.58 -10.16
CA GLY A 137 4.31 -32.10 -11.34
C GLY A 137 5.71 -32.56 -10.98
#